data_AF-A0A0F9VJY3-F1
#
_entry.id   AF-A0A0F9VJY3-F1
#
_cell.length_a   1.000
_cell.length_b   1.000
_cell.length_c   1.000
_cell.angle_alpha   90.00
_cell.angle_beta   90.00
_cell.angle_gamma   90.00
#
_symmetry.space_group_name_H-M   'P 1'
#
loop_
_entity.id
_entity.type
_entity.pdbx_description
1 polymer ?
#
loop_
_entity_poly.entity_id
_entity_poly.type
_entity_poly.pdbx_seq_one_letter_code
_entity_poly.pdbx_strand_id
1 'polypeptide(L)'
;MVRIDSVINVWGSNRRIDTIAPVHTPSSVSVPRSHGFTLIELMMVVAIIGILASVALPAYQGYAARAKFAEVVVAATPAKTAVDLCVQSRGVDSCGSITAQPGWSTSAEVDSVAIALTDETFQVTVTPTGAYAGIATTDTYVLNGEVGGGSVIWTEDTGSGCLASGLC
;
A
#
# COMPACT_ATOMS: atom_id res chain seq x y z
N MET A 1 -12.65 5.82 55.03
CA MET A 1 -12.67 4.71 56.02
C MET A 1 -12.38 3.45 55.21
N VAL A 2 -11.26 2.73 55.26
CA VAL A 2 -10.17 2.57 56.23
C VAL A 2 -8.82 2.53 55.49
N ARG A 3 -7.78 2.76 56.28
CA ARG A 3 -6.40 3.16 56.00
C ARG A 3 -5.52 2.16 55.25
N ILE A 4 -4.63 2.73 54.43
CA ILE A 4 -3.27 2.25 54.16
C ILE A 4 -2.45 2.45 55.44
N ASP A 5 -2.09 1.37 56.14
CA ASP A 5 -1.08 1.35 57.23
C ASP A 5 -0.74 -0.13 57.53
N SER A 6 0.37 -0.64 57.00
CA SER A 6 1.12 -1.81 57.56
C SER A 6 2.37 -2.10 56.73
N VAL A 7 3.29 -1.14 56.74
CA VAL A 7 4.71 -1.45 56.51
C VAL A 7 5.27 -1.90 57.87
N ILE A 8 6.24 -2.81 57.83
CA ILE A 8 7.23 -3.11 58.88
C ILE A 8 6.86 -4.25 59.84
N ASN A 9 7.54 -5.40 59.69
CA ASN A 9 8.13 -6.23 60.76
C ASN A 9 8.24 -7.72 60.38
N VAL A 10 9.21 -8.11 59.55
CA VAL A 10 9.89 -9.41 59.70
C VAL A 10 11.32 -9.31 59.13
N TRP A 11 12.19 -8.55 59.77
CA TRP A 11 13.65 -8.72 59.64
C TRP A 11 14.23 -8.90 61.03
N GLY A 12 14.27 -10.16 61.47
CA GLY A 12 14.72 -10.54 62.80
C GLY A 12 14.83 -12.05 62.93
N SER A 13 15.83 -12.68 62.29
CA SER A 13 16.40 -13.92 62.81
C SER A 13 17.82 -14.10 62.30
N ASN A 14 18.75 -13.95 63.24
CA ASN A 14 20.17 -14.18 63.11
C ASN A 14 20.43 -15.69 62.96
N ARG A 15 20.32 -16.24 61.74
CA ARG A 15 20.66 -17.64 61.46
C ARG A 15 22.17 -17.76 61.17
N ARG A 16 22.93 -18.04 62.23
CA ARG A 16 24.19 -18.79 62.10
C ARG A 16 23.82 -20.27 61.89
N ILE A 17 24.43 -20.92 60.90
CA ILE A 17 24.81 -22.35 60.82
C ILE A 17 25.54 -22.52 59.48
N ASP A 18 26.85 -22.29 59.48
CA ASP A 18 27.88 -23.34 59.51
C ASP A 18 27.49 -24.69 58.90
N THR A 19 27.47 -24.79 57.56
CA THR A 19 27.93 -26.01 56.85
C THR A 19 28.26 -25.65 55.39
N ILE A 20 29.51 -25.27 55.11
CA ILE A 20 30.00 -25.15 53.74
C ILE A 20 30.25 -26.58 53.24
N ALA A 21 29.32 -27.13 52.46
CA ALA A 21 29.59 -28.31 51.64
C ALA A 21 30.76 -28.01 50.69
N PRO A 22 31.64 -28.99 50.36
CA PRO A 22 32.75 -28.76 49.45
C PRO A 22 32.20 -28.25 48.12
N VAL A 23 32.69 -27.09 47.68
CA VAL A 23 32.48 -26.58 46.32
C VAL A 23 32.82 -27.69 45.35
N HIS A 24 31.83 -28.20 44.63
CA HIS A 24 32.06 -28.98 43.42
C HIS A 24 32.82 -28.05 42.47
N THR A 25 34.10 -28.34 42.26
CA THR A 25 34.90 -27.65 41.26
C THR A 25 34.12 -27.72 39.94
N PRO A 26 33.88 -26.60 39.24
CA PRO A 26 33.24 -26.68 37.94
C PRO A 26 34.10 -27.57 37.05
N SER A 27 33.54 -28.68 36.60
CA SER A 27 34.12 -29.41 35.48
C SER A 27 34.27 -28.42 34.33
N SER A 28 35.47 -28.33 33.78
CA SER A 28 35.80 -27.40 32.70
C SER A 28 35.00 -27.79 31.47
N VAL A 29 33.77 -27.25 31.35
CA VAL A 29 32.98 -27.33 30.13
C VAL A 29 33.77 -26.54 29.09
N SER A 30 34.40 -27.26 28.18
CA SER A 30 35.07 -26.68 27.02
C SER A 30 33.98 -26.11 26.11
N VAL A 31 33.72 -24.81 26.24
CA VAL A 31 32.87 -24.10 25.27
C VAL A 31 33.63 -24.07 23.94
N PRO A 32 33.10 -24.68 22.86
CA PRO A 32 33.74 -24.59 21.56
C PRO A 32 33.82 -23.11 21.16
N ARG A 33 34.99 -22.64 20.71
CA ARG A 33 35.16 -21.26 20.22
C ARG A 33 34.27 -21.07 18.99
N SER A 34 33.21 -20.29 19.15
CA SER A 34 32.42 -19.79 18.03
C SER A 34 33.33 -18.92 17.14
N HIS A 35 33.50 -19.34 15.90
CA HIS A 35 34.15 -18.51 14.89
C HIS A 35 33.14 -17.43 14.50
N GLY A 36 33.39 -16.19 14.95
CA GLY A 36 32.56 -15.03 14.59
C GLY A 36 32.87 -14.55 13.17
N PHE A 37 31.88 -13.95 12.51
CA PHE A 37 32.06 -13.22 11.25
C PHE A 37 33.12 -12.14 11.41
N THR A 38 34.02 -12.02 10.43
CA THR A 38 35.05 -10.98 10.48
C THR A 38 34.46 -9.63 10.07
N LEU A 39 34.95 -8.54 10.67
CA LEU A 39 34.45 -7.19 10.36
C LEU A 39 34.67 -6.84 8.88
N ILE A 40 35.75 -7.35 8.28
CA ILE A 40 36.05 -7.18 6.86
C ILE A 40 35.04 -7.91 5.95
N GLU A 41 34.54 -9.07 6.37
CA GLU A 41 33.48 -9.81 5.67
C GLU A 41 32.21 -8.99 5.60
N LEU A 42 31.83 -8.38 6.73
CA LEU A 42 30.63 -7.59 6.83
C LEU A 42 30.75 -6.28 6.02
N MET A 43 31.92 -5.63 6.02
CA MET A 43 32.15 -4.42 5.22
C MET A 43 32.02 -4.68 3.72
N MET A 44 32.52 -5.80 3.21
CA MET A 44 32.39 -6.13 1.78
C MET A 44 30.93 -6.42 1.40
N VAL A 45 30.19 -7.11 2.27
CA VAL A 45 28.76 -7.39 2.05
C VAL A 45 27.96 -6.09 1.98
N VAL A 46 28.17 -5.17 2.93
CA VAL A 46 27.46 -3.89 2.94
C VAL A 46 27.83 -3.04 1.72
N ALA A 47 29.09 -3.08 1.27
CA ALA A 47 29.52 -2.38 0.06
C ALA A 47 28.77 -2.89 -1.18
N ILE A 48 28.63 -4.21 -1.33
CA ILE A 48 27.90 -4.79 -2.47
C ILE A 48 26.39 -4.47 -2.39
N ILE A 49 25.78 -4.61 -1.21
CA ILE A 49 24.36 -4.27 -1.01
C ILE A 49 24.12 -2.79 -1.33
N GLY A 50 25.03 -1.88 -0.94
CA GLY A 50 24.93 -0.46 -1.25
C GLY A 50 24.88 -0.16 -2.75
N ILE A 51 25.72 -0.83 -3.54
CA ILE A 51 25.73 -0.70 -5.01
C ILE A 51 24.41 -1.21 -5.58
N LEU A 52 23.96 -2.41 -5.19
CA LEU A 52 22.72 -2.99 -5.70
C LEU A 52 21.49 -2.14 -5.33
N ALA A 53 21.42 -1.65 -4.10
CA ALA A 53 20.33 -0.81 -3.62
C ALA A 53 20.21 0.51 -4.39
N SER A 54 21.35 1.11 -4.79
CA SER A 54 21.37 2.37 -5.55
C SER A 54 20.68 2.27 -6.91
N VAL A 55 20.75 1.11 -7.56
CA VAL A 55 20.12 0.85 -8.86
C VAL A 55 18.70 0.31 -8.67
N ALA A 56 18.47 -0.51 -7.64
CA ALA A 56 17.19 -1.16 -7.42
C ALA A 56 16.09 -0.19 -6.92
N LEU A 57 16.40 0.70 -5.97
CA LEU A 57 15.40 1.54 -5.32
C LEU A 57 14.61 2.44 -6.29
N PRO A 58 15.25 3.17 -7.23
CA PRO A 58 14.52 3.99 -8.20
C PRO A 58 13.55 3.18 -9.06
N ALA A 59 13.95 1.97 -9.48
CA ALA A 59 13.10 1.09 -10.26
C ALA A 59 11.91 0.54 -9.44
N TYR A 60 12.14 0.16 -8.18
CA TYR A 60 11.08 -0.35 -7.29
C TYR A 60 9.99 0.69 -7.00
N GLN A 61 10.33 1.97 -6.91
CA GLN A 61 9.34 3.03 -6.69
C GLN A 61 8.32 3.10 -7.83
N GLY A 62 8.76 3.01 -9.09
CA GLY A 62 7.85 2.98 -10.24
C GLY A 62 6.93 1.75 -10.27
N TYR A 63 7.45 0.57 -9.91
CA TYR A 63 6.63 -0.64 -9.79
C TYR A 63 5.58 -0.52 -8.68
N ALA A 64 5.97 0.02 -7.52
CA ALA A 64 5.04 0.25 -6.42
C ALA A 64 3.96 1.28 -6.80
N ALA A 65 4.33 2.34 -7.54
CA ALA A 65 3.38 3.32 -8.06
C ALA A 65 2.36 2.67 -9.00
N ARG A 66 2.80 1.92 -10.02
CA ARG A 66 1.89 1.19 -10.93
C ARG A 66 0.98 0.20 -10.21
N ALA A 67 1.51 -0.52 -9.23
CA ALA A 67 0.72 -1.45 -8.43
C ALA A 67 -0.40 -0.75 -7.65
N LYS A 68 -0.13 0.45 -7.13
CA LYS A 68 -1.14 1.29 -6.48
C LYS A 68 -2.10 1.93 -7.48
N PHE A 69 -1.60 2.33 -8.64
CA PHE A 69 -2.42 2.91 -9.71
C PHE A 69 -3.43 1.92 -10.30
N ALA A 70 -3.19 0.61 -10.16
CA ALA A 70 -4.17 -0.41 -10.56
C ALA A 70 -5.54 -0.21 -9.89
N GLU A 71 -5.60 0.30 -8.65
CA GLU A 71 -6.87 0.62 -7.98
C GLU A 71 -7.62 1.76 -8.68
N VAL A 72 -6.89 2.75 -9.21
CA VAL A 72 -7.44 3.87 -10.00
C VAL A 72 -8.05 3.34 -11.30
N VAL A 73 -7.35 2.43 -11.98
CA VAL A 73 -7.84 1.79 -13.20
C VAL A 73 -9.10 0.96 -12.92
N VAL A 74 -9.11 0.18 -11.85
CA VAL A 74 -10.25 -0.66 -11.45
C VAL A 74 -11.47 0.19 -11.08
N ALA A 75 -11.28 1.35 -10.46
CA ALA A 75 -12.36 2.25 -10.06
C ALA A 75 -13.19 2.81 -11.24
N ALA A 76 -12.68 2.75 -12.47
CA ALA A 76 -13.46 3.08 -13.67
C ALA A 76 -14.56 2.04 -13.97
N THR A 77 -14.37 0.78 -13.56
CA THR A 77 -15.26 -0.35 -13.89
C THR A 77 -16.74 -0.14 -13.53
N PRO A 78 -17.11 0.29 -12.30
CA PRO A 78 -18.51 0.50 -11.97
C PRO A 78 -19.14 1.64 -12.79
N ALA A 79 -18.37 2.68 -13.12
CA ALA A 79 -18.84 3.76 -13.98
C ALA A 79 -19.12 3.28 -15.42
N LYS A 80 -18.20 2.50 -16.00
CA LYS A 80 -18.40 1.88 -17.32
C LYS A 80 -19.66 1.02 -17.35
N THR A 81 -19.82 0.18 -16.33
CA THR A 81 -20.98 -0.71 -16.20
C THR A 81 -22.29 0.08 -16.11
N ALA A 82 -22.32 1.19 -15.37
CA ALA A 82 -23.50 2.04 -15.26
C ALA A 82 -23.89 2.67 -16.61
N VAL A 83 -22.90 3.12 -17.38
CA VAL A 83 -23.10 3.66 -18.73
C VAL A 83 -23.58 2.56 -19.67
N ASP A 84 -22.93 1.39 -19.69
CA ASP A 84 -23.29 0.25 -20.54
C ASP A 84 -24.75 -0.18 -20.30
N LEU A 85 -25.14 -0.31 -19.02
CA LEU A 85 -26.51 -0.65 -18.64
C LEU A 85 -27.52 0.43 -19.07
N CYS A 86 -27.15 1.70 -18.95
CA CYS A 86 -28.03 2.78 -19.36
C CYS A 86 -28.26 2.78 -20.88
N VAL A 87 -27.18 2.66 -21.66
CA VAL A 87 -27.24 2.62 -23.13
C VAL A 87 -28.07 1.43 -23.59
N GLN A 88 -27.87 0.24 -22.99
CA GLN A 88 -28.63 -0.96 -23.32
C GLN A 88 -30.12 -0.87 -22.95
N SER A 89 -30.47 -0.21 -21.84
CA SER A 89 -31.85 -0.20 -21.33
C SER A 89 -32.69 0.99 -21.78
N ARG A 90 -32.06 2.14 -22.05
CA ARG A 90 -32.75 3.42 -22.30
C ARG A 90 -32.30 4.13 -23.58
N GLY A 91 -31.21 3.69 -24.21
CA GLY A 91 -30.57 4.40 -25.31
C GLY A 91 -29.70 5.57 -24.84
N VAL A 92 -28.77 6.00 -25.71
CA VAL A 92 -27.73 7.00 -25.38
C VAL A 92 -28.30 8.35 -24.94
N ASP A 93 -29.39 8.81 -25.55
CA ASP A 93 -30.02 10.11 -25.29
C ASP A 93 -30.50 10.28 -23.83
N SER A 94 -30.76 9.16 -23.15
CA SER A 94 -31.28 9.15 -21.79
C SER A 94 -30.20 8.96 -20.72
N CYS A 95 -28.91 8.97 -21.11
CA CYS A 95 -27.79 8.64 -20.22
C CYS A 95 -26.90 9.83 -19.84
N GLY A 96 -27.26 11.05 -20.24
CA GLY A 96 -26.51 12.26 -19.89
C GLY A 96 -26.56 12.67 -18.42
N SER A 97 -27.40 12.02 -17.60
CA SER A 97 -27.58 12.34 -16.18
C SER A 97 -26.88 11.36 -15.22
N ILE A 98 -26.02 10.46 -15.72
CA ILE A 98 -25.31 9.53 -14.85
C ILE A 98 -24.26 10.30 -14.07
N THR A 99 -24.38 10.28 -12.75
CA THR A 99 -23.43 10.91 -11.83
C THR A 99 -22.71 9.86 -10.99
N ALA A 100 -21.60 10.27 -10.35
CA ALA A 100 -20.87 9.45 -9.42
C ALA A 100 -21.81 8.86 -8.34
N GLN A 101 -21.75 7.54 -8.15
CA GLN A 101 -22.55 6.87 -7.13
C GLN A 101 -21.70 6.54 -5.90
N PRO A 102 -22.32 6.45 -4.70
CA PRO A 102 -21.64 5.93 -3.51
C PRO A 102 -21.05 4.54 -3.81
N GLY A 103 -19.77 4.36 -3.49
CA GLY A 103 -19.06 3.09 -3.73
C GLY A 103 -18.02 3.13 -4.86
N TRP A 104 -18.08 4.11 -5.76
CA TRP A 104 -17.16 4.16 -6.92
C TRP A 104 -15.74 4.59 -6.56
N SER A 105 -15.57 5.43 -5.53
CA SER A 105 -14.27 5.90 -5.02
C SER A 105 -14.01 5.41 -3.59
N THR A 106 -14.14 4.10 -3.35
CA THR A 106 -13.95 3.51 -2.02
C THR A 106 -12.50 3.21 -1.67
N SER A 107 -11.65 3.03 -2.68
CA SER A 107 -10.21 2.87 -2.50
C SER A 107 -9.60 4.18 -2.01
N ALA A 108 -8.60 4.08 -1.13
CA ALA A 108 -7.87 5.25 -0.60
C ALA A 108 -7.04 5.98 -1.67
N GLU A 109 -6.78 5.30 -2.78
CA GLU A 109 -6.01 5.77 -3.92
C GLU A 109 -6.85 6.66 -4.87
N VAL A 110 -8.18 6.64 -4.76
CA VAL A 110 -9.13 7.30 -5.67
C VAL A 110 -9.85 8.44 -4.96
N ASP A 111 -9.75 9.64 -5.53
CA ASP A 111 -10.47 10.82 -5.04
C ASP A 111 -11.90 10.87 -5.61
N SER A 112 -12.01 10.74 -6.93
CA SER A 112 -13.29 10.88 -7.62
C SER A 112 -13.36 10.05 -8.90
N VAL A 113 -14.59 9.68 -9.27
CA VAL A 113 -14.95 9.08 -10.55
C VAL A 113 -16.05 9.94 -11.14
N ALA A 114 -15.81 10.54 -12.30
CA ALA A 114 -16.76 11.40 -12.99
C ALA A 114 -17.12 10.82 -14.36
N ILE A 115 -18.33 11.10 -14.81
CA ILE A 115 -18.80 10.77 -16.16
C ILE A 115 -19.24 12.06 -16.82
N ALA A 116 -18.82 12.26 -18.06
CA ALA A 116 -19.32 13.28 -18.95
C ALA A 116 -19.89 12.63 -20.22
N LEU A 117 -20.85 13.29 -20.85
CA LEU A 117 -21.39 12.94 -22.16
C LEU A 117 -21.29 14.18 -23.04
N THR A 118 -20.68 14.05 -24.22
CA THR A 118 -20.60 15.11 -25.23
C THR A 118 -20.82 14.47 -26.58
N ASP A 119 -21.83 14.94 -27.32
CA ASP A 119 -22.16 14.47 -28.67
C ASP A 119 -22.15 12.92 -28.78
N GLU A 120 -22.94 12.26 -27.92
CA GLU A 120 -23.08 10.79 -27.83
C GLU A 120 -21.82 10.01 -27.42
N THR A 121 -20.73 10.70 -27.09
CA THR A 121 -19.49 10.08 -26.60
C THR A 121 -19.40 10.25 -25.08
N PHE A 122 -19.27 9.13 -24.37
CA PHE A 122 -19.04 9.13 -22.93
C PHE A 122 -17.57 9.34 -22.63
N GLN A 123 -17.29 10.03 -21.53
CA GLN A 123 -15.96 10.11 -20.94
C GLN A 123 -16.05 9.74 -19.47
N VAL A 124 -15.29 8.73 -19.05
CA VAL A 124 -15.13 8.34 -17.64
C VAL A 124 -13.77 8.83 -17.20
N THR A 125 -13.73 9.68 -16.18
CA THR A 125 -12.50 10.24 -15.61
C THR A 125 -12.36 9.78 -14.17
N VAL A 126 -11.28 9.04 -13.88
CA VAL A 126 -10.89 8.70 -12.51
C VAL A 126 -9.72 9.59 -12.09
N THR A 127 -9.90 10.30 -10.98
CA THR A 127 -8.89 11.18 -10.41
C THR A 127 -8.28 10.52 -9.18
N PRO A 128 -6.95 10.31 -9.13
CA PRO A 128 -6.29 9.81 -7.93
C PRO A 128 -6.21 10.89 -6.85
N THR A 129 -6.05 10.48 -5.58
CA THR A 129 -5.89 11.44 -4.45
C THR A 129 -4.58 12.23 -4.48
N GLY A 130 -3.57 11.77 -5.25
CA GLY A 130 -2.36 12.54 -5.54
C GLY A 130 -1.35 12.68 -4.38
N ALA A 131 -1.40 11.79 -3.39
CA ALA A 131 -0.58 11.88 -2.17
C ALA A 131 0.17 10.57 -1.82
N TYR A 132 0.34 9.66 -2.78
CA TYR A 132 0.92 8.35 -2.54
C TYR A 132 1.85 7.91 -3.69
N ALA A 133 2.93 7.21 -3.36
CA ALA A 133 3.83 6.55 -4.31
C ALA A 133 4.33 7.40 -5.50
N GLY A 134 4.38 8.73 -5.37
CA GLY A 134 4.78 9.64 -6.45
C GLY A 134 3.70 9.90 -7.51
N ILE A 135 2.45 9.48 -7.26
CA ILE A 135 1.29 9.72 -8.10
C ILE A 135 0.69 11.07 -7.73
N ALA A 136 0.45 11.91 -8.73
CA ALA A 136 -0.17 13.23 -8.60
C ALA A 136 -1.66 13.17 -8.96
N THR A 137 -2.45 14.16 -8.54
CA THR A 137 -3.87 14.29 -8.92
C THR A 137 -4.06 14.46 -10.43
N THR A 138 -3.01 14.91 -11.14
CA THR A 138 -2.98 15.05 -12.59
C THR A 138 -2.80 13.73 -13.33
N ASP A 139 -2.42 12.65 -12.64
CA ASP A 139 -2.28 11.31 -13.23
C ASP A 139 -3.65 10.65 -13.41
N THR A 140 -4.56 11.34 -14.09
CA THR A 140 -5.92 10.86 -14.32
C THR A 140 -5.91 9.65 -15.24
N TYR A 141 -6.85 8.74 -15.00
CA TYR A 141 -7.19 7.66 -15.92
C TYR A 141 -8.50 8.00 -16.62
N VAL A 142 -8.45 8.21 -17.93
CA VAL A 142 -9.58 8.68 -18.72
C VAL A 142 -9.92 7.65 -19.79
N LEU A 143 -11.20 7.29 -19.87
CA LEU A 143 -11.73 6.38 -20.88
C LEU A 143 -12.78 7.10 -21.71
N ASN A 144 -12.67 6.98 -23.03
CA ASN A 144 -13.71 7.38 -23.97
C ASN A 144 -14.58 6.17 -24.30
N GLY A 145 -15.89 6.39 -24.29
CA GLY A 145 -16.91 5.39 -24.59
C GLY A 145 -17.69 5.81 -25.85
N GLU A 146 -17.43 5.14 -26.96
CA GLU A 146 -18.16 5.34 -28.21
C GLU A 146 -19.33 4.37 -28.29
N VAL A 147 -20.53 4.88 -28.57
CA VAL A 147 -21.73 4.03 -28.71
C VAL A 147 -21.79 3.44 -30.11
N GLY A 148 -21.82 2.11 -30.21
CA GLY A 148 -21.93 1.39 -31.46
C GLY A 148 -22.76 0.12 -31.31
N GLY A 149 -23.79 -0.04 -32.15
CA GLY A 149 -24.58 -1.28 -32.20
C GLY A 149 -25.29 -1.67 -30.89
N GLY A 150 -25.64 -0.70 -30.04
CA GLY A 150 -26.28 -0.94 -28.74
C GLY A 150 -25.34 -1.27 -27.59
N SER A 151 -24.02 -1.18 -27.80
CA SER A 151 -22.98 -1.32 -26.78
C SER A 151 -22.08 -0.08 -26.77
N VAL A 152 -21.34 0.11 -25.68
CA VAL A 152 -20.27 1.11 -25.62
C VAL A 152 -18.92 0.41 -25.82
N ILE A 153 -18.09 0.98 -26.68
CA ILE A 153 -16.71 0.56 -26.91
C ILE A 153 -15.84 1.52 -26.12
N TRP A 154 -15.08 0.97 -25.17
CA TRP A 154 -14.23 1.74 -24.28
C TRP A 154 -12.79 1.74 -24.77
N THR A 155 -12.23 2.92 -25.00
CA THR A 155 -10.83 3.14 -25.34
C THR A 155 -10.21 4.10 -24.34
N GLU A 156 -8.95 3.87 -24.00
CA GLU A 156 -8.20 4.81 -23.18
C GLU A 156 -7.96 6.12 -23.95
N ASP A 157 -8.23 7.24 -23.29
CA ASP A 157 -8.01 8.57 -23.86
C ASP A 157 -6.51 8.88 -23.85
N THR A 158 -5.99 9.36 -24.98
CA THR A 158 -4.57 9.69 -25.15
C THR A 158 -4.11 10.87 -24.29
N GLY A 159 -5.03 11.65 -23.75
CA GLY A 159 -4.81 12.72 -22.79
C GLY A 159 -4.89 12.28 -21.32
N SER A 160 -5.04 10.98 -21.04
CA SER A 160 -4.92 10.44 -19.68
C SER A 160 -3.57 10.82 -19.09
N GLY A 161 -3.57 11.48 -17.93
CA GLY A 161 -2.34 11.92 -17.29
C GLY A 161 -1.43 10.76 -16.87
N CYS A 162 -2.00 9.59 -16.60
CA CYS A 162 -1.24 8.40 -16.26
C CYS A 162 -0.28 7.93 -17.38
N LEU A 163 -0.57 8.25 -18.66
CA LEU A 163 0.30 7.92 -19.80
C LEU A 163 1.58 8.73 -19.78
N ALA A 164 1.49 10.01 -19.41
CA ALA A 164 2.66 10.89 -19.30
C ALA A 164 3.60 10.45 -18.18
N SER A 165 3.03 9.91 -17.10
CA SER A 165 3.77 9.39 -15.94
C SER A 165 4.15 7.91 -16.09
N GLY A 166 3.73 7.25 -17.17
CA GLY A 166 4.00 5.83 -17.44
C GLY A 166 3.43 4.88 -16.39
N LEU A 167 2.28 5.24 -15.82
CA LEU A 167 1.52 4.48 -14.81
C LEU A 167 0.50 3.54 -15.48
N CYS A 168 -0.05 4.04 -16.58
CA CYS A 168 -0.70 3.35 -17.68
C CYS A 168 0.16 3.68 -18.93
#